data_AF-A0A8C5TUR7-F1
#
_entry.id   AF-A0A8C5TUR7-F1
#
_cell.length_a   1.000
_cell.length_b   1.000
_cell.length_c   1.000
_cell.angle_alpha   90.00
_cell.angle_beta   90.00
_cell.angle_gamma   90.00
#
_symmetry.space_group_name_H-M   'P 1'
#
loop_
_entity.id
_entity.type
_entity.pdbx_description
1 polymer ?
#
loop_
_entity_poly.entity_id
_entity_poly.type
_entity_poly.pdbx_seq_one_letter_code
_entity_poly.pdbx_strand_id
1 'polypeptide(L)' 'LLATGAATTIYAVEADGDPNTGFEKSKEPGEIQYLIKWKGWSHIHNTWETEETLKWVMSFLVLF' A
#
# COMPACT_ATOMS: atom_id res chain seq x y z
N LEU A 1 4.42 11.74 1.33
CA LEU A 1 3.58 11.03 0.34
C LEU A 1 3.66 9.57 0.74
N LEU A 2 2.59 9.02 1.30
CA LEU A 2 2.61 7.71 1.94
C LEU A 2 2.74 6.63 0.85
N ALA A 3 3.77 5.79 0.94
CA ALA A 3 3.97 4.65 0.05
C ALA A 3 2.95 3.54 0.39
N THR A 4 1.66 3.82 0.19
CA THR A 4 0.53 2.94 0.49
C THR A 4 -0.49 2.95 -0.64
N GLY A 5 -1.41 1.99 -0.66
CA GLY A 5 -2.52 1.98 -1.61
C GLY A 5 -2.14 1.57 -3.03
N ALA A 6 -2.96 1.97 -4.01
CA ALA A 6 -2.89 1.47 -5.39
C ALA A 6 -1.52 1.68 -6.08
N ALA A 7 -0.81 2.76 -5.75
CA ALA A 7 0.52 3.06 -6.29
C ALA A 7 1.58 2.01 -5.91
N THR A 8 1.30 1.16 -4.93
CA THR A 8 2.22 0.13 -4.44
C THR A 8 1.98 -1.26 -5.04
N THR A 9 1.00 -1.38 -5.94
CA THR A 9 0.79 -2.63 -6.68
C THR A 9 1.96 -2.87 -7.65
N ILE A 10 2.26 -4.15 -7.95
CA ILE A 10 3.45 -4.47 -8.77
C ILE A 10 3.41 -3.79 -10.15
N TYR A 11 2.23 -3.71 -10.77
CA TYR A 11 2.08 -3.08 -12.08
C TYR A 11 2.18 -1.55 -12.02
N ALA A 12 1.74 -0.92 -10.93
CA ALA A 12 1.94 0.52 -10.73
C ALA A 12 3.42 0.83 -10.47
N VAL A 13 4.09 0.00 -9.68
CA VAL A 13 5.54 0.13 -9.44
C VAL A 13 6.35 -0.04 -10.73
N GLU A 14 5.99 -1.00 -11.58
CA GLU A 14 6.66 -1.20 -12.88
C GLU A 14 6.41 -0.05 -13.86
N ALA A 15 5.23 0.59 -13.82
CA ALA A 15 4.86 1.67 -14.73
C ALA A 15 5.37 3.06 -14.28
N ASP A 16 5.19 3.37 -12.99
CA ASP A 16 5.35 4.71 -12.43
C ASP A 16 6.51 4.82 -11.42
N GLY A 17 7.11 3.69 -11.05
CA GLY A 17 8.19 3.59 -10.06
C GLY A 17 7.70 3.27 -8.65
N ASP A 18 8.59 2.71 -7.82
CA ASP A 18 8.26 2.37 -6.43
C ASP A 18 8.16 3.66 -5.59
N PRO A 19 6.99 3.98 -5.00
CA PRO A 19 6.83 5.17 -4.16
C PRO A 19 7.66 5.13 -2.86
N ASN A 20 8.19 3.97 -2.47
CA ASN A 20 9.11 3.79 -1.35
C ASN A 20 10.59 3.80 -1.79
N THR A 21 10.90 4.14 -3.05
CA THR A 21 12.26 4.21 -3.56
C THR A 21 13.11 5.20 -2.75
N GLY A 22 14.26 4.73 -2.26
CA GLY A 22 15.22 5.58 -1.55
C GLY A 22 14.90 5.78 -0.06
N PHE A 23 13.83 5.17 0.45
CA PHE A 23 13.52 5.21 1.88
C PHE A 23 14.61 4.52 2.70
N GLU A 24 15.15 5.24 3.68
CA GLU A 24 16.13 4.70 4.63
C GLU A 24 15.64 4.85 6.07
N LYS A 25 15.27 3.73 6.70
CA LYS A 25 14.74 3.68 8.07
C LYS A 25 15.62 4.38 9.13
N SER A 26 16.93 4.49 8.89
CA SER A 26 17.88 5.17 9.79
C SER A 26 17.97 6.68 9.58
N LYS A 27 17.52 7.21 8.44
CA LYS A 27 17.66 8.62 8.05
C LYS A 27 16.36 9.42 8.14
N GLU A 28 15.22 8.75 8.02
CA GLU A 28 13.92 9.42 8.00
C GLU A 28 12.86 8.61 8.78
N PRO A 29 11.84 9.28 9.35
CA PRO A 29 10.75 8.59 10.03
C PRO A 29 9.91 7.80 9.01
N GLY A 30 9.69 6.52 9.31
CA GLY A 30 8.80 5.66 8.54
C GLY A 30 7.61 5.19 9.36
N GLU A 31 6.70 4.50 8.69
CA GLU A 31 5.49 3.94 9.30
C GLU A 31 5.49 2.42 9.20
N ILE A 32 4.78 1.76 10.12
CA ILE A 32 4.57 0.31 10.01
C ILE A 32 3.50 0.08 8.93
N GLN A 33 3.89 -0.64 7.90
CA GLN A 33 3.02 -1.03 6.81
C GLN A 33 2.90 -2.55 6.71
N TYR A 34 1.79 -3.00 6.15
CA TYR A 34 1.45 -4.40 5.94
C TYR A 34 1.17 -4.62 4.46
N LEU A 35 1.73 -5.69 3.89
CA LEU A 35 1.38 -6.12 2.53
C LEU A 35 0.09 -6.91 2.57
N ILE A 36 -0.98 -6.35 2.02
CA ILE A 36 -2.33 -6.90 2.13
C ILE A 36 -2.65 -7.76 0.91
N LYS A 37 -3.12 -8.98 1.18
CA LYS A 37 -3.74 -9.85 0.18
C LYS A 37 -5.25 -9.68 0.22
N TRP A 38 -5.80 -9.04 -0.80
CA TRP A 38 -7.24 -8.78 -0.91
C TRP A 38 -8.03 -10.03 -1.30
N LYS A 39 -9.17 -10.27 -0.62
CA LYS A 39 -10.07 -11.39 -0.93
C LYS A 39 -10.66 -11.20 -2.33
N GLY A 40 -10.65 -12.26 -3.15
CA GLY A 40 -11.18 -12.22 -4.52
C GLY A 40 -10.24 -11.63 -5.57
N TRP A 41 -9.08 -11.08 -5.17
CA TRP A 41 -8.08 -10.54 -6.09
C TRP A 41 -6.84 -11.43 -6.14
N SER A 42 -6.16 -11.51 -7.29
CA SER A 42 -4.86 -12.20 -7.40
C SER A 42 -3.75 -11.40 -6.71
N HIS A 43 -2.58 -12.02 -6.50
CA HIS A 43 -1.47 -11.42 -5.75
C HIS A 43 -0.88 -10.15 -6.37
N ILE A 44 -1.07 -9.92 -7.68
CA ILE A 44 -0.57 -8.72 -8.36
C ILE A 44 -1.27 -7.44 -7.86
N HIS A 45 -2.44 -7.57 -7.25
CA HIS A 45 -3.20 -6.45 -6.69
C HIS A 45 -2.92 -6.23 -5.20
N ASN A 46 -1.95 -6.92 -4.61
CA ASN A 46 -1.56 -6.65 -3.24
C ASN A 46 -1.05 -5.20 -3.11
N THR A 47 -1.40 -4.55 -2.01
CA THR A 47 -0.97 -3.18 -1.69
C THR A 47 -0.33 -3.13 -0.30
N TRP A 48 0.60 -2.20 -0.12
CA TRP A 48 1.08 -1.82 1.20
C TRP A 48 0.07 -0.87 1.86
N GLU A 49 -0.29 -1.13 3.11
CA GLU A 49 -1.26 -0.34 3.86
C GLU A 49 -0.80 -0.14 5.31
N THR A 50 -1.21 0.96 5.94
CA THR A 50 -1.09 1.15 7.39
C THR A 50 -2.38 0.75 8.09
N GLU A 51 -2.39 0.70 9.43
CA GLU A 51 -3.62 0.50 10.19
C GLU A 51 -4.67 1.58 9.85
N GLU A 52 -4.23 2.82 9.64
CA GLU A 52 -5.11 3.90 9.25
C GLU A 52 -5.70 3.66 7.87
N THR A 53 -4.88 3.45 6.83
CA THR A 53 -5.40 3.26 5.47
C THR A 53 -6.28 2.01 5.35
N LEU A 54 -5.99 0.96 6.11
CA LEU A 54 -6.89 -0.19 6.25
C LEU A 54 -8.26 0.19 6.80
N LYS A 55 -8.35 1.01 7.84
CA LYS A 55 -9.64 1.48 8.38
C LYS A 55 -10.43 2.25 7.33
N TRP A 56 -9.76 3.11 6.55
CA TRP A 56 -10.39 3.83 5.45
C TRP A 56 -10.91 2.87 4.38
N VAL A 57 -10.06 1.99 3.84
CA VAL A 57 -10.43 1.04 2.78
C VAL A 57 -11.56 0.11 3.23
N MET A 58 -11.51 -0.41 4.47
CA MET A 58 -12.58 -1.23 5.01
C MET A 58 -13.88 -0.44 5.18
N SER A 59 -13.82 0.81 5.62
CA SER A 59 -15.00 1.67 5.74
C SER A 59 -15.65 1.90 4.38
N PHE A 60 -14.87 2.13 3.32
CA PHE A 60 -15.40 2.23 1.96
C PHE A 60 -16.01 0.89 1.51
N LEU A 61 -15.30 -0.23 1.67
CA LEU A 61 -15.75 -1.55 1.19
C LEU A 61 -17.00 -2.11 1.89
N VAL A 62 -17.37 -1.60 3.06
CA VAL A 62 -18.56 -2.04 3.83
C VAL A 62 -19.80 -1.21 3.47
N LEU A 63 -19.67 -0.15 2.67
CA LEU A 63 -20.78 0.74 2.28
C LEU A 63 -21.49 0.32 0.98
N PHE A 64 -21.16 -0.85 0.41
CA PHE A 64 -21.78 -1.42 -0.79
C PHE A 64 -21.85 -2.94 -0.70
#